data_AF-A0A929J4H5-F1
#
_entry.id   AF-A0A929J4H5-F1
#
_cell.length_a   1.000
_cell.length_b   1.000
_cell.length_c   1.000
_cell.angle_alpha   90.00
_cell.angle_beta   90.00
_cell.angle_gamma   90.00
#
_symmetry.space_group_name_H-M   'P 1'
#
loop_
_entity.id
_entity.type
_entity.pdbx_description
1 polymer ?
#
loop_
_entity_poly.entity_id
_entity_poly.type
_entity_poly.pdbx_seq_one_letter_code
_entity_poly.pdbx_strand_id
1 'polypeptide(L)'
;ARVTVSVVDTDGVVLAIARTRDGPIFGTDVSLQKARTAAFYSGPDAAADLTSAPDTIYLDPDASPSGTTITIGDYVTAVQTFTGLPGALTDGAYAFADRSGGNLSRPYYPDGIVGTANGPFSKPIENWSVFSDGLQLDLVMNRIIEHVVHVISAGVAPDAPQNCTTLSRLPNGIQIFPGSVPIYRGNVLVGGIGVSGDGVDQDDMIAFLGLHEAGEILGTINNAPVSIRADQLTPKGVRLRYVQCPQAPYINSSEQNVCAGK
;
A
#
# COMPACT_ATOMS: atom_id res chain seq x y z
N ALA A 1 7.77 -8.95 19.14
CA ALA A 1 8.18 -8.36 17.85
C ALA A 1 8.97 -7.07 18.07
N ARG A 2 9.88 -6.75 17.15
CA ARG A 2 10.72 -5.54 17.15
C ARG A 2 10.25 -4.64 16.00
N VAL A 3 9.23 -3.82 16.23
CA VAL A 3 8.46 -3.14 15.17
C VAL A 3 8.15 -1.70 15.51
N THR A 4 7.79 -0.93 14.49
CA THR A 4 7.11 0.35 14.61
C THR A 4 5.68 0.21 14.13
N VAL A 5 4.77 0.83 14.87
CA VAL A 5 3.33 0.91 14.57
C VAL A 5 3.00 2.37 14.31
N SER A 6 2.31 2.65 13.22
CA SER A 6 1.83 3.98 12.85
C SER A 6 0.33 3.95 12.63
N VAL A 7 -0.35 5.01 13.06
CA VAL A 7 -1.80 5.21 12.85
C VAL A 7 -2.00 6.55 12.15
N VAL A 8 -2.83 6.55 11.12
CA VAL A 8 -3.22 7.74 10.36
C VAL A 8 -4.73 7.88 10.29
N ASP A 9 -5.22 9.10 10.08
CA ASP A 9 -6.60 9.34 9.67
C ASP A 9 -6.83 9.06 8.17
N THR A 10 -8.02 9.35 7.67
CA THR A 10 -8.38 9.16 6.24
C THR A 10 -7.60 10.08 5.30
N ASP A 11 -7.09 11.21 5.80
CA ASP A 11 -6.26 12.18 5.06
C ASP A 11 -4.77 11.82 5.07
N GLY A 12 -4.41 10.67 5.67
CA GLY A 12 -3.02 10.22 5.78
C GLY A 12 -2.22 11.04 6.79
N VAL A 13 -2.89 11.86 7.62
CA VAL A 13 -2.29 12.63 8.70
C VAL A 13 -1.94 11.69 9.84
N VAL A 14 -0.73 11.84 10.38
CA VAL A 14 -0.23 11.00 11.46
C VAL A 14 -0.97 11.31 12.76
N LEU A 15 -1.60 10.30 13.35
CA LEU A 15 -2.25 10.39 14.66
C LEU A 15 -1.39 9.83 15.78
N ALA A 16 -0.65 8.75 15.51
CA ALA A 16 0.25 8.14 16.49
C ALA A 16 1.37 7.35 15.81
N ILE A 17 2.54 7.31 16.47
CA ILE A 17 3.65 6.42 16.13
C ILE A 17 4.20 5.84 17.43
N ALA A 18 4.37 4.52 17.48
CA ALA A 18 5.00 3.82 18.60
C ALA A 18 6.02 2.81 18.07
N ARG A 19 7.25 2.85 18.58
CA ARG A 19 8.32 1.94 18.21
C ARG A 19 8.76 1.11 19.41
N THR A 20 8.77 -0.21 19.27
CA THR A 20 9.27 -1.07 20.34
C THR A 20 10.79 -0.96 20.43
N ARG A 21 11.33 -1.26 21.62
CA ARG A 21 12.78 -1.30 21.85
C ARG A 21 13.43 -2.17 20.76
N ASP A 22 14.53 -1.70 20.18
CA ASP A 22 15.30 -2.36 19.12
C ASP A 22 14.54 -2.65 17.81
N GLY A 23 13.36 -2.06 17.59
CA GLY A 23 12.71 -2.08 16.27
C GLY A 23 13.58 -1.38 15.22
N PRO A 24 13.57 -1.78 13.93
CA PRO A 24 14.38 -1.13 12.90
C PRO A 24 14.02 0.36 12.72
N ILE A 25 15.01 1.22 12.49
CA ILE A 25 14.79 2.67 12.30
C ILE A 25 13.91 2.92 11.07
N PHE A 26 14.17 2.21 9.97
CA PHE A 26 13.40 2.30 8.73
C PHE A 26 11.91 1.96 8.93
N GLY A 27 11.58 1.16 9.95
CA GLY A 27 10.22 0.76 10.25
C GLY A 27 9.30 1.95 10.55
N THR A 28 9.86 3.08 10.98
CA THR A 28 9.10 4.32 11.22
C THR A 28 8.43 4.81 9.94
N ASP A 29 9.19 4.94 8.86
CA ASP A 29 8.66 5.42 7.58
C ASP A 29 7.84 4.34 6.88
N VAL A 30 8.33 3.09 6.89
CA VAL A 30 7.62 1.98 6.25
C VAL A 30 6.26 1.72 6.90
N SER A 31 6.16 1.68 8.24
CA SER A 31 4.87 1.49 8.93
C SER A 31 3.89 2.62 8.61
N LEU A 32 4.38 3.86 8.49
CA LEU A 32 3.56 5.01 8.14
C LEU A 32 3.04 4.92 6.69
N GLN A 33 3.91 4.57 5.74
CA GLN A 33 3.49 4.37 4.35
C GLN A 33 2.48 3.23 4.22
N LYS A 34 2.67 2.12 4.95
CA LYS A 34 1.69 1.01 5.00
C LYS A 34 0.33 1.47 5.55
N ALA A 35 0.33 2.26 6.63
CA ALA A 35 -0.90 2.80 7.23
C ALA A 35 -1.67 3.69 6.25
N ARG A 36 -0.95 4.60 5.57
CA ARG A 36 -1.52 5.48 4.54
C ARG A 36 -2.06 4.69 3.35
N THR A 37 -1.35 3.67 2.90
CA THR A 37 -1.75 2.86 1.74
C THR A 37 -3.07 2.13 1.99
N ALA A 38 -3.21 1.49 3.16
CA ALA A 38 -4.46 0.83 3.53
C ALA A 38 -5.65 1.81 3.68
N ALA A 39 -5.41 2.98 4.29
CA ALA A 39 -6.43 4.04 4.40
C ALA A 39 -6.81 4.58 3.01
N PHE A 40 -5.83 4.84 2.15
CA PHE A 40 -6.02 5.40 0.82
C PHE A 40 -6.87 4.49 -0.06
N TYR A 41 -6.45 3.23 -0.29
CA TYR A 41 -7.17 2.32 -1.19
C TYR A 41 -8.55 1.90 -0.68
N SER A 42 -8.81 2.03 0.62
CA SER A 42 -10.12 1.78 1.21
C SER A 42 -11.03 3.01 1.23
N GLY A 43 -10.49 4.19 0.88
CA GLY A 43 -11.18 5.46 0.88
C GLY A 43 -11.91 5.76 -0.44
N PRO A 44 -12.82 6.76 -0.44
CA PRO A 44 -13.57 7.14 -1.63
C PRO A 44 -12.76 7.98 -2.63
N ASP A 45 -11.64 8.57 -2.20
CA ASP A 45 -10.91 9.55 -3.01
C ASP A 45 -9.77 8.94 -3.86
N ALA A 46 -9.46 7.65 -3.68
CA ALA A 46 -8.27 7.04 -4.28
C ALA A 46 -8.23 7.13 -5.81
N ALA A 47 -9.35 6.83 -6.48
CA ALA A 47 -9.44 6.95 -7.93
C ALA A 47 -9.23 8.41 -8.39
N ALA A 48 -9.89 9.37 -7.75
CA ALA A 48 -9.78 10.78 -8.11
C ALA A 48 -8.35 11.33 -7.89
N ASP A 49 -7.73 10.96 -6.77
CA ASP A 49 -6.36 11.34 -6.45
C ASP A 49 -5.38 10.75 -7.48
N LEU A 50 -5.49 9.46 -7.81
CA LEU A 50 -4.62 8.83 -8.82
C LEU A 50 -4.84 9.39 -10.23
N THR A 51 -6.09 9.65 -10.64
CA THR A 51 -6.40 10.23 -11.95
C THR A 51 -5.95 11.68 -12.08
N SER A 52 -5.89 12.42 -10.98
CA SER A 52 -5.40 13.82 -10.97
C SER A 52 -3.89 13.95 -10.74
N ALA A 53 -3.21 12.86 -10.38
CA ALA A 53 -1.76 12.84 -10.26
C ALA A 53 -1.10 13.18 -11.61
N PRO A 54 -0.01 13.95 -11.62
CA PRO A 54 0.71 14.25 -12.85
C PRO A 54 1.28 12.97 -13.47
N ASP A 55 1.25 12.91 -14.79
CA ASP A 55 1.90 11.83 -15.54
C ASP A 55 3.38 11.75 -15.20
N THR A 56 3.92 10.53 -15.21
CA THR A 56 5.33 10.28 -14.97
C THR A 56 6.09 10.27 -16.29
N ILE A 57 7.13 11.09 -16.38
CA ILE A 57 8.01 11.14 -17.55
C ILE A 57 9.37 10.64 -17.12
N TYR A 58 9.84 9.53 -17.71
CA TYR A 58 11.16 8.98 -17.42
C TYR A 58 12.28 9.77 -18.12
N LEU A 59 13.52 9.59 -17.65
CA LEU A 59 14.72 10.13 -18.29
C LEU A 59 15.49 9.05 -19.05
N ASP A 60 16.09 9.44 -20.17
CA ASP A 60 17.14 8.72 -20.86
C ASP A 60 18.49 8.84 -20.13
N PRO A 61 19.51 8.01 -20.46
CA PRO A 61 20.81 8.06 -19.80
C PRO A 61 21.55 9.40 -19.89
N ASP A 62 21.19 10.24 -20.88
CA ASP A 62 21.71 11.60 -21.04
C ASP A 62 20.90 12.66 -20.27
N ALA A 63 19.97 12.21 -19.42
CA ALA A 63 19.04 13.00 -18.63
C ALA A 63 18.02 13.82 -19.45
N SER A 64 17.84 13.53 -20.73
CA SER A 64 16.72 14.04 -21.50
C SER A 64 15.44 13.22 -21.24
N PRO A 65 14.23 13.77 -21.47
CA PRO A 65 12.99 13.00 -21.33
C PRO A 65 12.95 11.81 -22.31
N SER A 66 12.72 10.59 -21.82
CA SER A 66 12.81 9.34 -22.61
C SER A 66 11.66 9.10 -23.60
N GLY A 67 10.77 10.08 -23.77
CA GLY A 67 9.53 9.96 -24.53
C GLY A 67 8.50 8.99 -23.93
N THR A 68 8.87 8.21 -22.90
CA THR A 68 7.98 7.30 -22.18
C THR A 68 7.21 8.07 -21.12
N THR A 69 5.90 8.19 -21.33
CA THR A 69 4.97 8.81 -20.38
C THR A 69 4.07 7.75 -19.78
N ILE A 70 3.99 7.71 -18.44
CA ILE A 70 3.05 6.87 -17.71
C ILE A 70 1.93 7.73 -17.15
N THR A 71 0.71 7.52 -17.65
CA THR A 71 -0.49 8.13 -17.11
C THR A 71 -0.87 7.44 -15.80
N ILE A 72 -0.77 8.13 -14.66
CA ILE A 72 -1.05 7.50 -13.35
C ILE A 72 -2.52 7.04 -13.27
N GLY A 73 -3.45 7.78 -13.88
CA GLY A 73 -4.86 7.41 -13.96
C GLY A 73 -5.13 6.07 -14.64
N ASP A 74 -4.25 5.58 -15.52
CA ASP A 74 -4.44 4.28 -16.18
C ASP A 74 -4.39 3.11 -15.19
N TYR A 75 -3.69 3.25 -14.06
CA TYR A 75 -3.70 2.27 -12.99
C TYR A 75 -5.09 2.08 -12.36
N VAL A 76 -5.90 3.13 -12.28
CA VAL A 76 -7.29 3.04 -11.80
C VAL A 76 -8.11 2.19 -12.76
N THR A 77 -8.05 2.50 -14.05
CA THR A 77 -8.73 1.74 -15.10
C THR A 77 -8.27 0.28 -15.13
N ALA A 78 -6.98 0.03 -14.92
CA ALA A 78 -6.41 -1.31 -14.84
C ALA A 78 -7.01 -2.11 -13.66
N VAL A 79 -7.11 -1.53 -12.47
CA VAL A 79 -7.73 -2.20 -11.30
C VAL A 79 -9.20 -2.52 -11.53
N GLN A 80 -9.96 -1.56 -12.07
CA GLN A 80 -11.39 -1.75 -12.33
C GLN A 80 -11.63 -2.87 -13.35
N THR A 81 -10.83 -2.90 -14.42
CA THR A 81 -10.87 -3.95 -15.43
C THR A 81 -10.41 -5.30 -14.86
N PHE A 82 -9.35 -5.30 -14.06
CA PHE A 82 -8.76 -6.50 -13.49
C PHE A 82 -9.68 -7.20 -12.49
N THR A 83 -10.36 -6.42 -11.65
CA THR A 83 -11.33 -6.91 -10.65
C THR A 83 -12.71 -7.15 -11.23
N GLY A 84 -13.02 -6.59 -12.41
CA GLY A 84 -14.37 -6.61 -12.98
C GLY A 84 -15.34 -5.70 -12.21
N LEU A 85 -14.82 -4.71 -11.48
CA LEU A 85 -15.58 -3.78 -10.64
C LEU A 85 -15.36 -2.35 -11.15
N PRO A 86 -16.29 -1.78 -11.91
CA PRO A 86 -16.16 -0.41 -12.42
C PRO A 86 -16.03 0.67 -11.33
N GLY A 87 -16.53 0.40 -10.12
CA GLY A 87 -16.42 1.29 -8.95
C GLY A 87 -15.22 1.01 -8.04
N ALA A 88 -14.28 0.13 -8.42
CA ALA A 88 -13.11 -0.09 -7.58
C ALA A 88 -12.35 1.25 -7.39
N LEU A 89 -12.00 1.53 -6.12
CA LEU A 89 -11.30 2.74 -5.66
C LEU A 89 -12.09 4.07 -5.73
N THR A 90 -13.37 4.06 -6.12
CA THR A 90 -14.14 5.31 -6.33
C THR A 90 -15.05 5.70 -5.17
N ASP A 91 -15.40 4.77 -4.29
CA ASP A 91 -16.46 4.97 -3.29
C ASP A 91 -16.15 4.32 -1.93
N GLY A 92 -14.98 3.68 -1.79
CA GLY A 92 -14.62 2.94 -0.58
C GLY A 92 -15.49 1.69 -0.32
N ALA A 93 -16.15 1.15 -1.35
CA ALA A 93 -17.00 -0.04 -1.21
C ALA A 93 -16.23 -1.31 -0.78
N TYR A 94 -14.92 -1.33 -1.00
CA TYR A 94 -14.04 -2.44 -0.61
C TYR A 94 -12.88 -1.96 0.24
N ALA A 95 -12.62 -2.69 1.31
CA ALA A 95 -11.49 -2.47 2.20
C ALA A 95 -10.27 -3.24 1.68
N PHE A 96 -9.18 -2.52 1.42
CA PHE A 96 -7.91 -3.09 0.99
C PHE A 96 -6.87 -2.99 2.11
N ALA A 97 -6.21 -4.10 2.39
CA ALA A 97 -4.99 -4.15 3.18
C ALA A 97 -3.77 -4.15 2.25
N ASP A 98 -2.57 -3.85 2.76
CA ASP A 98 -1.35 -3.91 1.95
C ASP A 98 -1.07 -5.32 1.43
N ARG A 99 -1.56 -6.38 2.09
CA ARG A 99 -1.45 -7.74 1.52
C ARG A 99 -2.23 -7.89 0.22
N SER A 100 -3.42 -7.28 0.13
CA SER A 100 -4.22 -7.27 -1.09
C SER A 100 -3.56 -6.39 -2.16
N GLY A 101 -3.09 -5.20 -1.77
CA GLY A 101 -2.32 -4.31 -2.67
C GLY A 101 -1.05 -5.00 -3.20
N GLY A 102 -0.37 -5.75 -2.35
CA GLY A 102 0.79 -6.55 -2.69
C GLY A 102 0.47 -7.72 -3.62
N ASN A 103 -0.74 -8.27 -3.61
CA ASN A 103 -1.17 -9.23 -4.65
C ASN A 103 -1.35 -8.52 -6.00
N LEU A 104 -1.95 -7.32 -6.00
CA LEU A 104 -2.21 -6.54 -7.20
C LEU A 104 -0.95 -5.89 -7.81
N SER A 105 0.15 -5.86 -7.06
CA SER A 105 1.44 -5.26 -7.46
C SER A 105 2.47 -6.30 -7.93
N ARG A 106 2.04 -7.52 -8.28
CA ARG A 106 2.96 -8.58 -8.72
C ARG A 106 3.24 -8.54 -10.21
N PRO A 107 4.50 -8.79 -10.65
CA PRO A 107 4.81 -8.95 -12.07
C PRO A 107 4.20 -10.21 -12.67
N TYR A 108 3.84 -11.17 -11.81
CA TYR A 108 3.09 -12.38 -12.14
C TYR A 108 1.93 -12.54 -11.16
N TYR A 109 0.71 -12.54 -11.68
CA TYR A 109 -0.50 -12.77 -10.90
C TYR A 109 -1.17 -14.11 -11.29
N PRO A 110 -1.38 -15.01 -10.31
CA PRO A 110 -1.08 -14.86 -8.90
C PRO A 110 0.41 -15.02 -8.56
N ASP A 111 0.80 -14.47 -7.41
CA ASP A 111 2.18 -14.49 -6.92
C ASP A 111 2.77 -15.90 -6.92
N GLY A 112 4.00 -16.04 -7.41
CA GLY A 112 4.72 -17.30 -7.49
C GLY A 112 4.42 -18.18 -8.72
N ILE A 113 3.50 -17.80 -9.60
CA ILE A 113 3.23 -18.52 -10.86
C ILE A 113 3.85 -17.78 -12.05
N VAL A 114 5.07 -18.17 -12.41
CA VAL A 114 5.84 -17.58 -13.53
C VAL A 114 5.09 -17.74 -14.86
N GLY A 115 5.14 -16.69 -15.69
CA GLY A 115 4.56 -16.68 -17.05
C GLY A 115 3.09 -16.29 -17.10
N THR A 116 2.49 -15.93 -15.96
CA THR A 116 1.15 -15.32 -15.92
C THR A 116 1.22 -13.82 -16.24
N ALA A 117 0.07 -13.18 -16.45
CA ALA A 117 0.02 -11.72 -16.61
C ALA A 117 0.29 -11.01 -15.27
N ASN A 118 0.76 -9.76 -15.31
CA ASN A 118 0.98 -8.94 -14.13
C ASN A 118 -0.34 -8.52 -13.45
N GLY A 119 -0.25 -8.16 -12.17
CA GLY A 119 -1.32 -7.47 -11.45
C GLY A 119 -1.44 -6.01 -11.92
N PRO A 120 -2.59 -5.36 -11.65
CA PRO A 120 -2.92 -4.07 -12.24
C PRO A 120 -2.04 -2.92 -11.76
N PHE A 121 -1.38 -3.03 -10.59
CA PHE A 121 -0.43 -2.03 -10.10
C PHE A 121 1.02 -2.28 -10.51
N SER A 122 1.29 -3.41 -11.16
CA SER A 122 2.62 -3.80 -11.60
C SER A 122 2.85 -3.46 -13.06
N LYS A 123 4.10 -3.25 -13.45
CA LYS A 123 4.50 -3.30 -14.86
C LYS A 123 4.46 -4.75 -15.39
N PRO A 124 4.30 -4.95 -16.71
CA PRO A 124 4.59 -6.21 -17.37
C PRO A 124 6.04 -6.64 -17.12
N ILE A 125 6.31 -7.94 -17.11
CA ILE A 125 7.63 -8.47 -16.71
C ILE A 125 8.78 -7.92 -17.57
N GLU A 126 8.53 -7.62 -18.83
CA GLU A 126 9.53 -7.08 -19.77
C GLU A 126 10.07 -5.72 -19.33
N ASN A 127 9.27 -4.96 -18.58
CA ASN A 127 9.59 -3.63 -18.07
C ASN A 127 9.75 -3.61 -16.54
N TRP A 128 9.56 -4.76 -15.89
CA TRP A 128 9.57 -4.88 -14.44
C TRP A 128 10.96 -5.20 -13.91
N SER A 129 11.33 -4.56 -12.81
CA SER A 129 12.46 -4.99 -11.98
C SER A 129 12.21 -4.63 -10.52
N VAL A 130 13.11 -5.05 -9.62
CA VAL A 130 13.09 -4.58 -8.22
C VAL A 130 13.28 -3.07 -8.07
N PHE A 131 13.65 -2.38 -9.14
CA PHE A 131 13.78 -0.92 -9.22
C PHE A 131 12.80 -0.29 -10.23
N SER A 132 11.80 -1.04 -10.71
CA SER A 132 10.77 -0.60 -11.66
C SER A 132 9.55 -1.49 -11.50
N ASP A 133 8.81 -1.28 -10.42
CA ASP A 133 7.74 -2.19 -10.00
C ASP A 133 6.38 -1.84 -10.59
N GLY A 134 6.10 -0.57 -10.83
CA GLY A 134 4.82 -0.07 -11.32
C GLY A 134 4.40 1.17 -10.56
N LEU A 135 3.15 1.20 -10.10
CA LEU A 135 2.56 2.37 -9.45
C LEU A 135 3.38 2.87 -8.25
N GLN A 136 4.03 1.97 -7.50
CA GLN A 136 4.85 2.35 -6.34
C GLN A 136 5.99 3.28 -6.74
N LEU A 137 6.76 2.92 -7.77
CA LEU A 137 7.80 3.78 -8.30
C LEU A 137 7.25 4.97 -9.09
N ASP A 138 6.27 4.73 -9.96
CA ASP A 138 5.75 5.76 -10.88
C ASP A 138 5.25 6.98 -10.09
N LEU A 139 4.55 6.77 -8.95
CA LEU A 139 4.07 7.87 -8.10
C LEU A 139 5.16 8.83 -7.60
N VAL A 140 6.39 8.33 -7.38
CA VAL A 140 7.49 9.12 -6.80
C VAL A 140 8.55 9.54 -7.81
N MET A 141 8.49 8.98 -9.03
CA MET A 141 9.54 9.13 -10.04
C MET A 141 9.76 10.58 -10.45
N ASN A 142 8.70 11.39 -10.59
CA ASN A 142 8.83 12.80 -10.92
C ASN A 142 9.70 13.56 -9.90
N ARG A 143 9.57 13.26 -8.59
CA ARG A 143 10.41 13.89 -7.55
C ARG A 143 11.84 13.37 -7.54
N ILE A 144 12.03 12.08 -7.83
CA ILE A 144 13.37 11.52 -8.03
C ILE A 144 14.08 12.24 -9.19
N ILE A 145 13.37 12.44 -10.30
CA ILE A 145 13.88 13.12 -11.49
C ILE A 145 14.20 14.58 -11.22
N GLU A 146 13.33 15.31 -10.53
CA GLU A 146 13.60 16.69 -10.10
C GLU A 146 14.94 16.79 -9.33
N HIS A 147 15.16 15.90 -8.37
CA HIS A 147 16.42 15.86 -7.62
C HIS A 147 17.63 15.50 -8.51
N VAL A 148 17.49 14.52 -9.41
CA VAL A 148 18.56 14.17 -10.36
C VAL A 148 18.92 15.38 -11.22
N VAL A 149 17.92 16.09 -11.75
CA VAL A 149 18.12 17.30 -12.57
C VAL A 149 18.78 18.43 -11.76
N HIS A 150 18.40 18.61 -10.49
CA HIS A 150 19.08 19.54 -9.59
C HIS A 150 20.58 19.21 -9.45
N VAL A 151 20.92 17.94 -9.20
CA VAL A 151 22.32 17.50 -9.03
C VAL A 151 23.13 17.66 -10.32
N ILE A 152 22.64 17.21 -11.46
CA ILE A 152 23.39 17.30 -12.74
C ILE A 152 23.52 18.74 -13.24
N SER A 153 22.58 19.62 -12.87
CA SER A 153 22.65 21.05 -13.20
C SER A 153 23.50 21.85 -12.21
N ALA A 154 24.20 21.18 -11.28
CA ALA A 154 24.99 21.81 -10.22
C ALA A 154 24.18 22.84 -9.40
N GLY A 155 22.89 22.54 -9.16
CA GLY A 155 21.99 23.35 -8.36
C GLY A 155 21.31 24.52 -9.08
N VAL A 156 21.43 24.60 -10.42
CA VAL A 156 20.73 25.62 -11.21
C VAL A 156 19.23 25.34 -11.27
N ALA A 157 18.83 24.07 -11.45
CA ALA A 157 17.44 23.67 -11.33
C ALA A 157 17.02 23.59 -9.85
N PRO A 158 15.74 23.88 -9.51
CA PRO A 158 15.25 23.71 -8.15
C PRO A 158 15.31 22.23 -7.73
N ASP A 159 15.59 21.99 -6.45
CA ASP A 159 15.54 20.64 -5.87
C ASP A 159 14.09 20.18 -5.63
N ALA A 160 13.90 18.87 -5.49
CA ALA A 160 12.62 18.28 -5.14
C ALA A 160 12.13 18.81 -3.76
N PRO A 161 10.82 19.08 -3.61
CA PRO A 161 10.26 19.45 -2.32
C PRO A 161 10.30 18.27 -1.33
N GLN A 162 9.90 18.55 -0.09
CA GLN A 162 9.94 17.57 1.00
C GLN A 162 9.10 16.29 0.75
N ASN A 163 8.00 16.38 0.01
CA ASN A 163 7.13 15.24 -0.30
C ASN A 163 7.50 14.61 -1.65
N CYS A 164 7.54 13.29 -1.69
CA CYS A 164 7.85 12.50 -2.89
C CYS A 164 6.69 12.40 -3.90
N THR A 165 5.47 12.83 -3.56
CA THR A 165 4.34 12.89 -4.50
C THR A 165 3.60 14.23 -4.41
N THR A 166 2.68 14.48 -5.33
CA THR A 166 1.71 15.59 -5.25
C THR A 166 0.44 15.22 -4.47
N LEU A 167 0.30 13.96 -4.05
CA LEU A 167 -0.89 13.44 -3.38
C LEU A 167 -0.77 13.67 -1.87
N SER A 168 -1.65 14.51 -1.31
CA SER A 168 -1.62 14.86 0.12
C SER A 168 -1.79 13.65 1.04
N ARG A 169 -2.59 12.66 0.62
CA ARG A 169 -2.83 11.41 1.36
C ARG A 169 -1.65 10.43 1.29
N LEU A 170 -0.79 10.57 0.28
CA LEU A 170 0.34 9.69 -0.01
C LEU A 170 1.62 10.50 -0.24
N PRO A 171 2.05 11.36 0.71
CA PRO A 171 3.14 12.31 0.46
C PRO A 171 4.46 11.62 0.11
N ASN A 172 4.65 10.36 0.54
CA ASN A 172 5.84 9.55 0.24
C ASN A 172 5.53 8.31 -0.62
N GLY A 173 4.39 8.28 -1.32
CA GLY A 173 3.96 7.15 -2.13
C GLY A 173 3.24 6.06 -1.32
N ILE A 174 3.21 4.85 -1.89
CA ILE A 174 2.50 3.67 -1.37
C ILE A 174 3.48 2.57 -0.93
N GLN A 175 2.96 1.60 -0.17
CA GLN A 175 3.66 0.37 0.17
C GLN A 175 2.96 -0.87 -0.39
N ILE A 176 3.74 -1.84 -0.88
CA ILE A 176 3.23 -3.06 -1.53
C ILE A 176 3.55 -4.35 -0.75
N PHE A 177 4.15 -4.20 0.44
CA PHE A 177 4.44 -5.32 1.33
C PHE A 177 3.44 -5.36 2.50
N PRO A 178 2.96 -6.56 2.89
CA PRO A 178 1.99 -6.74 3.97
C PRO A 178 2.41 -6.09 5.30
N GLY A 179 1.43 -5.73 6.12
CA GLY A 179 1.63 -5.11 7.43
C GLY A 179 0.70 -3.95 7.74
N SER A 180 -0.44 -3.81 7.09
CA SER A 180 -1.43 -2.76 7.40
C SER A 180 -2.85 -3.20 7.10
N VAL A 181 -3.78 -2.58 7.83
CA VAL A 181 -5.21 -2.71 7.60
C VAL A 181 -5.91 -1.36 7.81
N PRO A 182 -7.02 -1.10 7.10
CA PRO A 182 -7.84 0.09 7.33
C PRO A 182 -8.60 -0.04 8.67
N ILE A 183 -8.80 1.09 9.34
CA ILE A 183 -9.53 1.20 10.60
C ILE A 183 -10.96 1.63 10.31
N TYR A 184 -11.92 0.88 10.82
CA TYR A 184 -13.35 1.17 10.64
C TYR A 184 -14.05 1.45 11.97
N ARG A 185 -15.02 2.37 11.93
CA ARG A 185 -16.05 2.55 12.95
C ARG A 185 -17.38 2.09 12.36
N GLY A 186 -17.79 0.86 12.68
CA GLY A 186 -18.89 0.20 11.98
C GLY A 186 -18.53 0.02 10.50
N ASN A 187 -19.27 0.67 9.60
CA ASN A 187 -19.02 0.63 8.15
C ASN A 187 -18.30 1.87 7.62
N VAL A 188 -17.86 2.78 8.51
CA VAL A 188 -17.21 4.03 8.12
C VAL A 188 -15.70 3.89 8.29
N LEU A 189 -14.95 4.09 7.21
CA LEU A 189 -13.49 4.21 7.28
C LEU A 189 -13.10 5.44 8.10
N VAL A 190 -12.20 5.28 9.06
CA VAL A 190 -11.71 6.38 9.92
C VAL A 190 -10.19 6.53 9.93
N GLY A 191 -9.47 5.67 9.20
CA GLY A 191 -8.02 5.75 9.11
C GLY A 191 -7.36 4.43 8.72
N GLY A 192 -6.07 4.31 9.03
CA GLY A 192 -5.29 3.10 8.78
C GLY A 192 -4.25 2.87 9.86
N ILE A 193 -3.95 1.59 10.12
CA ILE A 193 -2.84 1.16 10.97
C ILE A 193 -1.81 0.44 10.11
N GLY A 194 -0.53 0.71 10.34
CA GLY A 194 0.57 0.06 9.65
C GLY A 194 1.66 -0.36 10.64
N VAL A 195 2.31 -1.47 10.35
CA VAL A 195 3.33 -2.12 11.17
C VAL A 195 4.51 -2.48 10.30
N SER A 196 5.71 -2.16 10.77
CA SER A 196 6.94 -2.57 10.11
C SER A 196 8.08 -2.84 11.09
N GLY A 197 8.77 -3.95 10.86
CA GLY A 197 10.05 -4.24 11.50
C GLY A 197 10.37 -5.73 11.64
N ASP A 198 9.41 -6.61 11.36
CA ASP A 198 9.57 -8.06 11.40
C ASP A 198 9.24 -8.66 10.00
N GLY A 199 9.06 -9.98 9.93
CA GLY A 199 8.57 -10.64 8.71
C GLY A 199 7.17 -10.17 8.31
N VAL A 200 6.87 -10.20 7.00
CA VAL A 200 5.62 -9.64 6.46
C VAL A 200 4.34 -10.31 7.01
N ASP A 201 4.39 -11.59 7.36
CA ASP A 201 3.25 -12.27 7.98
C ASP A 201 3.09 -11.85 9.46
N GLN A 202 4.20 -11.62 10.16
CA GLN A 202 4.18 -11.09 11.53
C GLN A 202 3.66 -9.64 11.57
N ASP A 203 4.13 -8.78 10.66
CA ASP A 203 3.65 -7.40 10.55
C ASP A 203 2.13 -7.37 10.30
N ASP A 204 1.63 -8.21 9.39
CA ASP A 204 0.19 -8.37 9.10
C ASP A 204 -0.61 -8.76 10.34
N MET A 205 -0.14 -9.79 11.03
CA MET A 205 -0.77 -10.27 12.25
C MET A 205 -0.83 -9.19 13.32
N ILE A 206 0.27 -8.46 13.54
CA ILE A 206 0.33 -7.40 14.56
C ILE A 206 -0.62 -6.25 14.19
N ALA A 207 -0.66 -5.83 12.93
CA ALA A 207 -1.58 -4.77 12.48
C ALA A 207 -3.04 -5.17 12.71
N PHE A 208 -3.42 -6.36 12.26
CA PHE A 208 -4.79 -6.84 12.28
C PHE A 208 -5.29 -7.23 13.68
N LEU A 209 -4.49 -7.99 14.44
CA LEU A 209 -4.85 -8.37 15.81
C LEU A 209 -4.75 -7.20 16.77
N GLY A 210 -3.75 -6.33 16.60
CA GLY A 210 -3.62 -5.12 17.41
C GLY A 210 -4.83 -4.20 17.25
N LEU A 211 -5.33 -4.02 16.02
CA LEU A 211 -6.56 -3.28 15.77
C LEU A 211 -7.79 -3.99 16.36
N HIS A 212 -7.90 -5.31 16.18
CA HIS A 212 -9.01 -6.09 16.75
C HIS A 212 -9.06 -5.98 18.28
N GLU A 213 -7.94 -6.21 18.97
CA GLU A 213 -7.85 -6.14 20.43
C GLU A 213 -8.10 -4.72 20.95
N ALA A 214 -7.60 -3.69 20.25
CA ALA A 214 -7.97 -2.31 20.55
C ALA A 214 -9.48 -2.08 20.39
N GLY A 215 -10.10 -2.70 19.39
CA GLY A 215 -11.53 -2.66 19.18
C GLY A 215 -12.34 -3.30 20.30
N GLU A 216 -11.91 -4.46 20.81
CA GLU A 216 -12.52 -5.12 21.97
C GLU A 216 -12.43 -4.25 23.24
N ILE A 217 -11.32 -3.53 23.42
CA ILE A 217 -11.12 -2.63 24.57
C ILE A 217 -11.95 -1.34 24.43
N LEU A 218 -11.95 -0.73 23.25
CA LEU A 218 -12.52 0.61 23.02
C LEU A 218 -13.99 0.59 22.62
N GLY A 219 -14.50 -0.52 22.08
CA GLY A 219 -15.88 -0.70 21.63
C GLY A 219 -16.32 0.22 20.48
N THR A 220 -15.39 0.94 19.83
CA THR A 220 -15.72 2.03 18.88
C THR A 220 -15.01 1.94 17.54
N ILE A 221 -14.02 1.08 17.39
CA ILE A 221 -13.30 0.82 16.14
C ILE A 221 -13.04 -0.68 16.00
N ASN A 222 -12.82 -1.17 14.79
CA ASN A 222 -12.34 -2.52 14.53
C ASN A 222 -11.73 -2.60 13.10
N ASN A 223 -11.34 -3.80 12.70
CA ASN A 223 -11.08 -4.14 11.31
C ASN A 223 -12.31 -3.86 10.43
N ALA A 224 -12.09 -3.77 9.12
CA ALA A 224 -13.19 -3.67 8.15
C ALA A 224 -14.20 -4.82 8.32
N PRO A 225 -15.51 -4.59 8.11
CA PRO A 225 -16.50 -5.66 8.01
C PRO A 225 -16.10 -6.72 6.98
N VAL A 226 -16.24 -8.00 7.33
CA VAL A 226 -15.81 -9.13 6.47
C VAL A 226 -16.41 -9.05 5.06
N SER A 227 -17.66 -8.61 4.94
CA SER A 227 -18.38 -8.52 3.66
C SER A 227 -17.81 -7.51 2.67
N ILE A 228 -16.97 -6.57 3.11
CA ILE A 228 -16.35 -5.56 2.23
C ILE A 228 -14.85 -5.76 2.07
N ARG A 229 -14.24 -6.76 2.71
CA ARG A 229 -12.80 -6.99 2.62
C ARG A 229 -12.42 -7.45 1.21
N ALA A 230 -11.22 -7.07 0.77
CA ALA A 230 -10.71 -7.45 -0.54
C ALA A 230 -10.60 -8.98 -0.75
N ASP A 231 -10.57 -9.79 0.32
CA ASP A 231 -10.62 -11.26 0.21
C ASP A 231 -11.99 -11.82 -0.20
N GLN A 232 -13.01 -10.98 -0.36
CA GLN A 232 -14.25 -11.30 -1.07
C GLN A 232 -14.08 -11.27 -2.60
N LEU A 233 -12.98 -10.69 -3.09
CA LEU A 233 -12.71 -10.54 -4.53
C LEU A 233 -11.88 -11.72 -5.07
N THR A 234 -12.23 -12.17 -6.27
CA THR A 234 -11.56 -13.28 -6.97
C THR A 234 -11.13 -12.92 -8.41
N PRO A 235 -10.37 -11.82 -8.61
CA PRO A 235 -9.92 -11.45 -9.95
C PRO A 235 -9.16 -12.59 -10.61
N LYS A 236 -9.49 -12.85 -11.88
CA LYS A 236 -8.95 -13.97 -12.67
C LYS A 236 -9.13 -15.35 -11.99
N GLY A 237 -10.15 -15.50 -11.16
CA GLY A 237 -10.44 -16.74 -10.43
C GLY A 237 -9.55 -16.99 -9.21
N VAL A 238 -8.70 -16.04 -8.82
CA VAL A 238 -7.83 -16.16 -7.64
C VAL A 238 -8.27 -15.18 -6.56
N ARG A 239 -8.55 -15.69 -5.36
CA ARG A 239 -8.94 -14.89 -4.20
C ARG A 239 -7.79 -13.99 -3.74
N LEU A 240 -8.05 -12.69 -3.61
CA LEU A 240 -7.09 -11.79 -2.97
C LEU A 240 -6.93 -12.17 -1.49
N ARG A 241 -5.76 -11.91 -0.91
CA ARG A 241 -5.52 -12.08 0.52
C ARG A 241 -5.72 -10.75 1.22
N TYR A 242 -6.48 -10.74 2.31
CA TYR A 242 -6.65 -9.55 3.15
C TYR A 242 -5.59 -9.48 4.25
N VAL A 243 -5.41 -10.56 5.00
CA VAL A 243 -4.36 -10.71 6.03
C VAL A 243 -3.84 -12.14 5.99
N GLN A 244 -2.57 -12.34 6.34
CA GLN A 244 -2.00 -13.67 6.56
C GLN A 244 -1.18 -13.70 7.85
N CYS A 245 -1.67 -14.48 8.81
CA CYS A 245 -0.99 -14.65 10.09
C CYS A 245 -0.06 -15.86 10.05
N PRO A 246 1.13 -15.81 10.69
CA PRO A 246 2.11 -16.88 10.64
C PRO A 246 1.57 -18.20 11.21
N GLN A 247 2.15 -19.31 10.75
CA GLN A 247 1.97 -20.61 11.42
C GLN A 247 2.68 -20.56 12.79
N ALA A 248 2.05 -21.15 13.82
CA ALA A 248 2.53 -21.08 15.22
C ALA A 248 2.90 -19.63 15.66
N PRO A 249 1.93 -18.70 15.64
CA PRO A 249 2.19 -17.27 15.77
C PRO A 249 2.69 -16.83 17.15
N TYR A 250 2.47 -17.64 18.19
CA TYR A 250 2.78 -17.30 19.57
C TYR A 250 3.84 -18.23 20.17
N ILE A 251 4.71 -17.65 21.00
CA ILE A 251 5.70 -18.39 21.77
C ILE A 251 4.97 -19.22 22.83
N ASN A 252 5.36 -20.48 23.00
CA ASN A 252 4.79 -21.41 23.99
C ASN A 252 3.27 -21.64 23.85
N SER A 253 2.73 -21.56 22.64
CA SER A 253 1.33 -21.85 22.34
C SER A 253 1.21 -22.80 21.16
N SER A 254 0.14 -23.59 21.15
CA SER A 254 -0.25 -24.44 20.01
C SER A 254 -1.37 -23.81 19.17
N GLU A 255 -1.82 -22.61 19.50
CA GLU A 255 -2.89 -21.92 18.78
C GLU A 255 -2.53 -21.69 17.31
N GLN A 256 -3.51 -21.85 16.42
CA GLN A 256 -3.36 -21.69 14.97
C GLN A 256 -4.53 -20.86 14.45
N ASN A 257 -4.40 -20.30 13.24
CA ASN A 257 -5.46 -19.52 12.58
C ASN A 257 -5.97 -18.36 13.45
N VAL A 258 -5.08 -17.70 14.18
CA VAL A 258 -5.40 -16.67 15.19
C VAL A 258 -6.15 -15.45 14.64
N CYS A 259 -6.16 -15.27 13.33
CA CYS A 259 -6.84 -14.17 12.64
C CYS A 259 -8.21 -14.58 12.06
N ALA A 260 -8.57 -15.87 12.12
CA ALA A 260 -9.86 -16.33 11.64
C ALA A 260 -11.00 -15.80 12.51
N GLY A 261 -12.07 -15.32 11.88
CA GLY A 261 -13.27 -14.82 12.56
C GLY A 261 -13.14 -13.43 13.19
N LYS A 262 -12.03 -12.73 12.95
CA LYS A 262 -11.77 -11.35 13.40
C LYS A 262 -11.84 -10.37 12.23
#